data_AF-A0A009HEV2-F1
#
_entry.id   AF-A0A009HEV2-F1
#
_cell.length_a   1.000
_cell.length_b   1.000
_cell.length_c   1.000
_cell.angle_alpha   90.00
_cell.angle_beta   90.00
_cell.angle_gamma   90.00
#
_symmetry.space_group_name_H-M   'P 1'
#
loop_
_entity.id
_entity.type
_entity.pdbx_description
1 polymer ?
#
loop_
_entity_poly.entity_id
_entity_poly.type
_entity_poly.pdbx_seq_one_letter_code
_entity_poly.pdbx_strand_id
1 'polypeptide(L)'
;MKTLTIASIFSNFDFYQHNYLNILNQSESYYTLVEGAWINAYPFKKQDLYLGDLLQLWFSAKWNVHNSLKILKSSKLLNSSESLYIFQLEGELLLGKNKVLAWSVEHQEIIELQLKNIWAPYVIAQTCERPDNSDDLIKKAAV
;
A
#
# COMPACT_ATOMS: atom_id res chain seq x y z
N MET A 1 -18.56 -4.20 7.41
CA MET A 1 -17.24 -3.52 7.46
C MET A 1 -17.24 -2.38 6.45
N LYS A 2 -16.76 -1.20 6.84
CA LYS A 2 -16.65 -0.05 5.95
C LYS A 2 -15.36 -0.19 5.13
N THR A 3 -15.46 -0.32 3.82
CA THR A 3 -14.29 -0.26 2.93
C THR A 3 -13.81 1.18 2.83
N LEU A 4 -12.52 1.42 3.05
CA LEU A 4 -11.90 2.74 2.90
C LEU A 4 -11.49 2.97 1.45
N THR A 5 -11.47 4.23 1.03
CA THR A 5 -10.79 4.65 -0.21
C THR A 5 -9.49 5.35 0.14
N ILE A 6 -8.53 5.38 -0.78
CA ILE A 6 -7.27 6.11 -0.60
C ILE A 6 -7.53 7.58 -0.26
N ALA A 7 -8.41 8.25 -1.00
CA ALA A 7 -8.79 9.63 -0.72
C ALA A 7 -9.34 9.82 0.71
N SER A 8 -10.21 8.91 1.19
CA SER A 8 -10.76 8.99 2.55
C SER A 8 -9.71 8.82 3.65
N ILE A 9 -8.66 8.04 3.37
CA ILE A 9 -7.53 7.88 4.29
C ILE A 9 -6.74 9.18 4.37
N PHE A 10 -6.42 9.80 3.23
CA PHE A 10 -5.70 11.07 3.19
C PHE A 10 -6.49 12.26 3.74
N SER A 11 -7.82 12.27 3.61
CA SER A 11 -8.66 13.28 4.29
C SER A 11 -8.62 13.18 5.82
N ASN A 12 -8.13 12.07 6.38
CA ASN A 12 -7.98 11.86 7.82
C ASN A 12 -6.55 11.39 8.17
N PHE A 13 -5.55 11.82 7.38
CA PHE A 13 -4.19 11.25 7.47
C PHE A 13 -3.58 11.40 8.87
N ASP A 14 -3.77 12.58 9.47
CA ASP A 14 -3.30 12.87 10.83
C ASP A 14 -3.86 11.86 11.84
N PHE A 15 -5.16 11.51 11.75
CA PHE A 15 -5.75 10.52 12.65
C PHE A 15 -5.01 9.17 12.58
N TYR A 16 -4.67 8.70 11.38
CA TYR A 16 -3.95 7.44 11.19
C TYR A 16 -2.51 7.53 11.68
N GLN A 17 -1.85 8.67 11.54
CA GLN A 17 -0.52 8.89 12.11
C GLN A 17 -0.56 8.82 13.64
N HIS A 18 -1.49 9.53 14.28
CA HIS A 18 -1.63 9.56 15.74
C HIS A 18 -2.03 8.19 16.32
N ASN A 19 -2.81 7.39 15.58
CA ASN A 19 -3.31 6.09 16.03
C ASN A 19 -2.55 4.90 15.43
N TYR A 20 -1.41 5.13 14.78
CA TYR A 20 -0.69 4.11 14.01
C TYR A 20 -0.46 2.81 14.78
N LEU A 21 0.14 2.90 15.97
CA LEU A 21 0.46 1.71 16.77
C LEU A 21 -0.81 0.99 17.27
N ASN A 22 -1.89 1.72 17.57
CA ASN A 22 -3.15 1.10 17.97
C ASN A 22 -3.76 0.29 16.83
N ILE A 23 -3.72 0.84 15.61
CA ILE A 23 -4.24 0.17 14.41
C ILE A 23 -3.43 -1.10 14.11
N LEU A 24 -2.11 -1.07 14.27
CA LEU A 24 -1.26 -2.24 14.01
C LEU A 24 -1.51 -3.39 15.01
N ASN A 25 -1.85 -3.07 16.26
CA ASN A 25 -2.04 -4.05 17.32
C ASN A 25 -3.46 -4.62 17.39
N GLN A 26 -4.43 -4.07 16.64
CA GLN A 26 -5.82 -4.52 16.67
C GLN A 26 -6.22 -5.13 15.32
N SER A 27 -6.44 -6.45 15.28
CA SER A 27 -6.76 -7.17 14.04
C SER A 27 -7.95 -6.57 13.27
N GLU A 28 -9.03 -6.18 13.95
CA GLU A 28 -10.19 -5.55 13.30
C GLU A 28 -9.82 -4.25 12.57
N SER A 29 -8.99 -3.41 13.19
CA SER A 29 -8.53 -2.16 12.58
C SER A 29 -7.50 -2.43 11.47
N TYR A 30 -6.55 -3.32 11.72
CA TYR A 30 -5.50 -3.71 10.78
C TYR A 30 -6.10 -4.18 9.46
N TYR A 31 -7.04 -5.14 9.53
CA TYR A 31 -7.65 -5.82 8.38
C TYR A 31 -8.79 -5.03 7.72
N THR A 32 -8.88 -3.72 7.99
CA THR A 32 -9.81 -2.84 7.26
C THR A 32 -9.45 -2.83 5.77
N LEU A 33 -10.42 -3.20 4.92
CA LEU A 33 -10.26 -3.23 3.48
C LEU A 33 -10.08 -1.82 2.91
N VAL A 34 -9.17 -1.70 1.94
CA VAL A 34 -8.93 -0.47 1.20
C VAL A 34 -9.15 -0.75 -0.29
N GLU A 35 -10.08 -0.01 -0.88
CA GLU A 35 -10.46 -0.17 -2.28
C GLU A 35 -9.25 0.05 -3.21
N GLY A 36 -9.02 -0.91 -4.11
CA GLY A 36 -7.96 -0.82 -5.12
C GLY A 36 -6.53 -0.99 -4.57
N ALA A 37 -6.37 -1.32 -3.29
CA ALA A 37 -5.07 -1.55 -2.67
C ALA A 37 -4.65 -3.04 -2.75
N TRP A 38 -3.63 -3.34 -3.55
CA TRP A 38 -3.21 -4.72 -3.80
C TRP A 38 -1.82 -4.80 -4.45
N ILE A 39 -1.22 -5.99 -4.38
CA ILE A 39 0.03 -6.36 -5.04
C ILE A 39 -0.23 -7.54 -5.98
N ASN A 40 0.13 -7.38 -7.25
CA ASN A 40 0.09 -8.42 -8.27
C ASN A 40 1.46 -8.51 -8.96
N ALA A 41 2.35 -9.31 -8.40
CA ALA A 41 3.72 -9.49 -8.88
C ALA A 41 3.91 -10.90 -9.44
N TYR A 42 3.70 -11.11 -10.75
CA TYR A 42 3.83 -12.44 -11.36
C TYR A 42 5.27 -12.98 -11.18
N PRO A 43 5.45 -14.25 -10.78
CA PRO A 43 4.46 -15.35 -10.74
C PRO A 43 3.74 -15.56 -9.40
N PHE A 44 3.85 -14.64 -8.44
CA PHE A 44 3.22 -14.78 -7.14
C PHE A 44 1.72 -14.51 -7.18
N LYS A 45 0.99 -15.11 -6.24
CA LYS A 45 -0.45 -14.88 -6.09
C LYS A 45 -0.71 -13.40 -5.80
N LYS A 46 -1.74 -12.84 -6.42
CA LYS A 46 -2.25 -11.50 -6.07
C LYS A 46 -2.63 -11.45 -4.58
N GLN A 47 -2.22 -10.38 -3.91
CA GLN A 47 -2.47 -10.15 -2.50
C GLN A 47 -3.16 -8.80 -2.32
N ASP A 48 -4.24 -8.76 -1.54
CA ASP A 48 -4.83 -7.51 -1.11
C ASP A 48 -4.00 -6.87 0.01
N LEU A 49 -3.98 -5.55 0.02
CA LEU A 49 -3.39 -4.75 1.09
C LEU A 49 -4.51 -4.19 1.97
N TYR A 50 -4.35 -4.33 3.27
CA TYR A 50 -5.24 -3.74 4.26
C TYR A 50 -4.69 -2.41 4.74
N LEU A 51 -5.51 -1.67 5.50
CA LEU A 51 -5.10 -0.42 6.13
C LEU A 51 -3.77 -0.57 6.88
N GLY A 52 -3.62 -1.61 7.70
CA GLY A 52 -2.39 -1.84 8.47
C GLY A 52 -1.15 -2.03 7.61
N ASP A 53 -1.26 -2.73 6.46
CA ASP A 53 -0.12 -2.91 5.55
C ASP A 53 0.30 -1.58 4.95
N LEU A 54 -0.67 -0.77 4.50
CA LEU A 54 -0.41 0.54 3.90
C LEU A 54 0.25 1.50 4.90
N LEU A 55 -0.26 1.58 6.12
CA LEU A 55 0.32 2.46 7.14
C LEU A 55 1.75 2.05 7.48
N GLN A 56 2.04 0.75 7.60
CA GLN A 56 3.41 0.26 7.78
C GLN A 56 4.32 0.72 6.64
N LEU A 57 3.90 0.52 5.40
CA LEU A 57 4.68 0.86 4.21
C LEU A 57 4.92 2.36 4.05
N TRP A 58 3.92 3.18 4.38
CA TRP A 58 3.97 4.63 4.28
C TRP A 58 4.80 5.26 5.39
N PHE A 59 4.53 4.91 6.66
CA PHE A 59 5.14 5.59 7.80
C PHE A 59 6.56 5.11 8.12
N SER A 60 6.94 3.91 7.67
CA SER A 60 8.34 3.46 7.75
C SER A 60 9.23 4.00 6.63
N ALA A 61 8.67 4.79 5.70
CA ALA A 61 9.32 5.24 4.46
C ALA A 61 9.89 4.10 3.59
N LYS A 62 9.47 2.85 3.84
CA LYS A 62 9.90 1.66 3.10
C LYS A 62 9.49 1.72 1.62
N TRP A 63 8.34 2.30 1.31
CA TRP A 63 7.87 2.59 -0.05
C TRP A 63 8.12 4.03 -0.49
N ASN A 64 9.27 4.61 -0.14
CA ASN A 64 9.66 5.92 -0.63
C ASN A 64 9.94 5.90 -2.14
N VAL A 65 9.10 6.59 -2.91
CA VAL A 65 9.18 6.61 -4.38
C VAL A 65 10.48 7.21 -4.90
N HIS A 66 10.97 8.28 -4.30
CA HIS A 66 12.11 9.04 -4.81
C HIS A 66 13.45 8.32 -4.57
N ASN A 67 13.55 7.54 -3.49
CA ASN A 67 14.80 6.88 -3.12
C ASN A 67 14.83 5.39 -3.47
N SER A 68 13.69 4.70 -3.44
CA SER A 68 13.64 3.24 -3.55
C SER A 68 13.30 2.75 -4.95
N LEU A 69 12.77 3.61 -5.85
CA LEU A 69 12.20 3.17 -7.13
C LEU A 69 12.90 3.78 -8.34
N LYS A 70 13.14 2.94 -9.34
CA LYS A 70 13.61 3.37 -10.66
C LYS A 70 12.39 3.65 -11.54
N ILE A 71 11.92 4.90 -11.52
CA ILE A 71 10.78 5.38 -12.32
C ILE A 71 11.23 5.58 -13.77
N LEU A 72 10.46 5.06 -14.71
CA LEU A 72 10.66 5.23 -16.15
C LEU A 72 9.73 6.31 -16.73
N LYS A 73 8.48 6.34 -16.25
CA LYS A 73 7.46 7.28 -16.69
C LYS A 73 6.49 7.57 -15.54
N SER A 74 5.95 8.77 -15.53
CA SER A 74 4.88 9.19 -14.63
C SER A 74 3.73 9.78 -15.45
N SER A 75 2.49 9.60 -14.99
CA SER A 75 1.32 10.25 -15.56
C SER A 75 1.27 11.76 -15.29
N LYS A 76 2.06 12.24 -14.30
CA LYS A 76 2.16 13.65 -13.89
C LYS A 76 3.63 14.06 -13.71
N LEU A 77 3.91 15.35 -13.78
CA LEU A 77 5.23 15.86 -13.41
C LEU A 77 5.46 15.59 -11.91
N LEU A 78 6.64 15.05 -11.58
CA LEU A 78 6.98 14.72 -10.20
C LEU A 78 7.87 15.82 -9.63
N ASN A 79 7.48 16.35 -8.48
CA ASN A 79 8.37 17.10 -7.62
C ASN A 79 9.07 16.13 -6.64
N SER A 80 10.40 16.11 -6.62
CA SER A 80 11.18 15.23 -5.74
C SER A 80 11.09 15.60 -4.26
N SER A 81 10.60 16.80 -3.92
CA SER A 81 10.36 17.20 -2.52
C SER A 81 9.04 16.66 -1.95
N GLU A 82 8.10 16.26 -2.82
CA GLU A 82 6.74 15.91 -2.41
C GLU A 82 6.55 14.42 -2.20
N SER A 83 5.82 14.04 -1.15
CA SER A 83 5.62 12.63 -0.80
C SER A 83 4.60 11.95 -1.71
N LEU A 84 4.92 10.72 -2.10
CA LEU A 84 4.06 9.83 -2.87
C LEU A 84 3.85 8.53 -2.09
N TYR A 85 2.59 8.09 -1.99
CA TYR A 85 2.20 6.96 -1.16
C TYR A 85 1.63 5.83 -2.01
N ILE A 86 2.44 4.81 -2.27
CA ILE A 86 2.04 3.66 -3.10
C ILE A 86 0.97 2.84 -2.39
N PHE A 87 -0.06 2.44 -3.12
CA PHE A 87 -1.08 1.52 -2.61
C PHE A 87 -1.37 0.36 -3.56
N GLN A 88 -0.85 0.42 -4.79
CA GLN A 88 -1.02 -0.64 -5.77
C GLN A 88 0.30 -0.92 -6.47
N LEU A 89 0.60 -2.20 -6.65
CA LEU A 89 1.78 -2.65 -7.38
C LEU A 89 1.38 -3.75 -8.34
N GLU A 90 1.65 -3.54 -9.62
CA GLU A 90 1.40 -4.50 -10.68
C GLU A 90 2.66 -4.71 -11.50
N GLY A 91 3.00 -5.97 -11.75
CA GLY A 91 3.94 -6.24 -12.82
C GLY A 91 4.45 -7.66 -12.89
N GLU A 92 5.29 -7.86 -13.88
CA GLU A 92 5.90 -9.13 -14.20
C GLU A 92 7.39 -9.02 -13.92
N LEU A 93 7.88 -9.84 -12.96
CA LEU A 93 9.28 -9.79 -12.55
C LEU A 93 10.26 -10.14 -13.69
N LEU A 94 9.79 -10.82 -14.73
CA LEU A 94 10.61 -11.27 -15.87
C LEU A 94 10.41 -10.43 -17.15
N LEU A 95 9.17 -9.99 -17.44
CA LEU A 95 8.80 -9.40 -18.74
C LEU A 95 8.66 -7.86 -18.70
N GLY A 96 8.79 -7.23 -17.54
CA GLY A 96 9.16 -5.82 -17.42
C GLY A 96 8.02 -4.79 -17.53
N LYS A 97 6.76 -5.21 -17.71
CA LYS A 97 5.60 -4.30 -17.63
C LYS A 97 5.23 -4.08 -16.17
N ASN A 98 5.86 -3.07 -15.59
CA ASN A 98 5.81 -2.80 -14.17
C ASN A 98 5.23 -1.42 -13.91
N LYS A 99 4.22 -1.35 -13.04
CA LYS A 99 3.61 -0.09 -12.63
C LYS A 99 3.19 -0.10 -11.17
N VAL A 100 3.07 1.10 -10.62
CA VAL A 100 2.45 1.34 -9.32
C VAL A 100 1.44 2.46 -9.43
N LEU A 101 0.41 2.40 -8.60
CA LEU A 101 -0.42 3.57 -8.31
C LEU A 101 -0.04 4.13 -6.95
N ALA A 102 0.07 5.44 -6.88
CA ALA A 102 0.39 6.17 -5.67
C ALA A 102 -0.55 7.36 -5.49
N TRP A 103 -0.86 7.70 -4.24
CA TRP A 103 -1.45 8.99 -3.91
C TRP A 103 -0.38 10.06 -3.96
N SER A 104 -0.67 11.17 -4.63
CA SER A 104 0.17 12.37 -4.65
C SER A 104 -0.38 13.42 -3.69
N VAL A 105 0.43 13.86 -2.74
CA VAL A 105 0.07 14.98 -1.85
C VAL A 105 0.04 16.30 -2.63
N GLU A 106 0.96 16.48 -3.58
CA GLU A 106 1.04 17.66 -4.43
C GLU A 106 -0.25 17.86 -5.25
N HIS A 107 -0.70 16.79 -5.93
CA HIS A 107 -1.84 16.86 -6.85
C HIS A 107 -3.18 16.48 -6.20
N GLN A 108 -3.16 15.98 -4.96
CA GLN A 108 -4.33 15.46 -4.25
C GLN A 108 -5.13 14.43 -5.07
N GLU A 109 -4.42 13.58 -5.81
CA GLU A 109 -5.01 12.58 -6.70
C GLU A 109 -4.13 11.33 -6.79
N ILE A 110 -4.67 10.30 -7.41
CA ILE A 110 -3.93 9.08 -7.74
C ILE A 110 -3.12 9.31 -9.02
N ILE A 111 -1.84 8.94 -9.00
CA ILE A 111 -0.95 8.96 -10.15
C ILE A 111 -0.43 7.57 -10.48
N GLU A 112 -0.13 7.33 -11.75
CA GLU A 112 0.49 6.09 -12.23
C GLU A 112 1.97 6.31 -12.50
N LEU A 113 2.81 5.42 -11.98
CA LEU A 113 4.24 5.38 -12.24
C LEU A 113 4.60 4.06 -12.91
N GLN A 114 5.28 4.14 -14.06
CA GLN A 114 5.91 2.98 -14.69
C GLN A 114 7.30 2.80 -14.09
N LEU A 115 7.61 1.57 -13.67
CA LEU A 115 8.86 1.23 -13.01
C LEU A 115 9.73 0.36 -13.89
N LYS A 116 11.05 0.41 -13.70
CA LYS A 116 11.97 -0.53 -14.36
C LYS A 116 11.84 -1.95 -13.81
N ASN A 117 11.64 -2.07 -12.50
CA ASN A 117 11.44 -3.35 -11.80
C ASN A 117 10.58 -3.12 -10.55
N ILE A 118 9.93 -4.19 -10.08
CA ILE A 118 9.08 -4.19 -8.88
C ILE A 118 9.63 -5.08 -7.77
N TRP A 119 10.81 -5.70 -7.94
CA TRP A 119 11.34 -6.67 -6.98
C TRP A 119 11.54 -6.06 -5.59
N ALA A 120 12.25 -4.94 -5.51
CA ALA A 120 12.50 -4.27 -4.23
C ALA A 120 11.21 -3.86 -3.50
N PRO A 121 10.27 -3.11 -4.10
CA PRO A 121 9.02 -2.76 -3.42
C PRO A 121 8.14 -3.99 -3.10
N TYR A 122 8.18 -5.05 -3.93
CA TYR A 122 7.48 -6.30 -3.64
C TYR A 122 8.02 -6.97 -2.37
N VAL A 123 9.34 -7.21 -2.28
CA VAL A 123 9.96 -7.86 -1.13
C VAL A 123 9.73 -7.05 0.14
N ILE A 124 9.86 -5.73 0.06
CA ILE A 124 9.58 -4.81 1.17
C ILE A 124 8.16 -5.00 1.72
N ALA A 125 7.15 -5.16 0.86
CA ALA A 125 5.78 -5.39 1.30
C ALA A 125 5.57 -6.76 1.95
N GLN A 126 6.36 -7.77 1.58
CA GLN A 126 6.34 -9.06 2.28
C GLN A 126 6.95 -8.97 3.70
N THR A 127 7.58 -7.85 4.07
CA THR A 127 8.10 -7.64 5.43
C THR A 127 7.09 -6.99 6.39
N CYS A 128 5.87 -6.70 5.94
CA CYS A 128 4.82 -6.20 6.84
C CYS A 128 4.41 -7.28 7.83
N GLU A 129 4.41 -6.94 9.10
CA GLU A 129 3.96 -7.83 10.17
C GLU A 129 2.45 -7.66 10.30
N ARG A 130 1.71 -8.76 10.16
CA ARG A 130 0.25 -8.81 10.33
C ARG A 130 -0.07 -9.42 11.69
N PRO A 131 -1.02 -8.86 12.46
CA PRO A 131 -1.47 -9.47 13.70
C PRO A 131 -2.15 -10.81 13.41
N ASP A 132 -2.11 -11.76 14.36
CA ASP A 132 -2.77 -13.05 14.18
C ASP A 132 -4.28 -12.87 13.96
N ASN A 133 -4.79 -13.52 12.92
CA ASN A 133 -6.21 -13.47 12.53
C ASN A 133 -6.99 -14.72 12.96
N SER A 134 -6.46 -15.51 13.89
CA SER A 134 -7.06 -16.76 14.35
C SER A 134 -8.45 -16.56 14.97
N ASP A 135 -8.65 -15.44 15.68
CA ASP A 135 -9.90 -15.17 16.41
C ASP A 135 -11.09 -14.86 15.47
N ASP A 136 -10.82 -14.30 14.29
CA ASP A 136 -11.85 -13.88 13.33
C ASP A 136 -12.33 -15.06 12.47
N LEU A 137 -11.47 -16.06 12.26
CA LEU A 137 -11.84 -17.34 11.63
C LEU A 137 -12.74 -18.18 12.53
N ILE A 138 -12.49 -18.20 13.84
CA ILE A 138 -13.31 -18.93 14.81
C ILE A 138 -14.71 -18.31 14.91
N LYS A 139 -14.83 -16.97 14.91
CA LYS A 139 -16.13 -16.28 14.94
C LYS A 139 -16.95 -16.49 13.67
N LYS A 140 -16.32 -16.60 12.49
CA LYS A 140 -17.01 -16.90 11.22
C LYS A 140 -17.44 -18.36 11.07
N ALA A 141 -16.76 -19.29 11.72
CA ALA A 141 -17.12 -20.71 11.71
C ALA A 141 -18.24 -21.07 12.71
N ALA A 142 -18.59 -20.16 13.61
CA ALA A 142 -19.63 -20.33 14.63
C ALA A 142 -21.00 -19.72 14.24
N VAL A 143 -21.18 -19.30 12.99
CA VAL A 143 -22.43 -18.75 12.42
C VAL A 143 -22.97 -19.68 11.35
#